data_AF-A0A924P0U0-F1
#
_entry.id   AF-A0A924P0U0-F1
#
_cell.length_a   1.000
_cell.length_b   1.000
_cell.length_c   1.000
_cell.angle_alpha   90.00
_cell.angle_beta   90.00
_cell.angle_gamma   90.00
#
_symmetry.space_group_name_H-M   'P 1'
#
loop_
_entity.id
_entity.type
_entity.pdbx_description
1 polymer ?
#
loop_
_entity_poly.entity_id
_entity_poly.type
_entity_poly.pdbx_seq_one_letter_code
_entity_poly.pdbx_strand_id
1 'polypeptide(L)'
;MTDQTPKAFDFEKEQVLPPDCAGSPAVPKALDFSGAQLTSPAPQRAVPKALFESEDHAAVRDALTTVRTDYPALFAHSEQRLAALFRRILPVKLALVTDWAEAPLIEQAALLAPITDLVRKFSEMAVPALLAAALESTQEPTGLFGKLFSRPTSPAQYKPELIASRAKLQQLITDSEVATRNLDESAKTLTLHWVVLAVVAQLAGRAADATLLDVLQQRRTLIQQAARQAELSMLQMGQVRQQAAELIGQVSSFLTVTLPALEMAQTQSRGSADRN
;
A
#
# COMPACT_ATOMS: atom_id res chain seq x y z
N MET A 1 -17.00 22.05 -49.06
CA MET A 1 -16.97 21.88 -47.60
C MET A 1 -18.08 20.88 -47.26
N THR A 2 -17.99 19.57 -47.52
CA THR A 2 -16.83 18.63 -47.44
C THR A 2 -16.13 18.75 -46.07
N ASP A 3 -15.90 17.73 -45.24
CA ASP A 3 -16.20 16.28 -45.26
C ASP A 3 -16.02 15.75 -43.80
N GLN A 4 -16.36 14.53 -43.34
CA GLN A 4 -16.83 13.26 -43.94
C GLN A 4 -17.62 12.43 -42.90
N THR A 5 -18.39 11.42 -43.30
CA THR A 5 -18.87 10.32 -42.42
C THR A 5 -18.04 9.05 -42.65
N PRO A 6 -17.48 8.38 -41.63
CA PRO A 6 -16.74 7.14 -41.83
C PRO A 6 -17.68 6.01 -42.23
N LYS A 7 -17.46 5.47 -43.43
CA LYS A 7 -18.26 4.40 -44.06
C LYS A 7 -17.76 3.03 -43.58
N ALA A 8 -18.66 2.04 -43.53
CA ALA A 8 -18.34 0.68 -43.11
C ALA A 8 -17.25 0.04 -44.00
N PHE A 9 -16.39 -0.78 -43.39
CA PHE A 9 -15.48 -1.66 -44.13
C PHE A 9 -16.22 -2.93 -44.54
N ASP A 10 -16.30 -3.13 -45.85
CA ASP A 10 -16.91 -4.27 -46.52
C ASP A 10 -15.83 -5.34 -46.77
N PHE A 11 -16.19 -6.63 -46.69
CA PHE A 11 -15.23 -7.75 -46.75
C PHE A 11 -15.68 -8.84 -47.74
N GLU A 12 -15.53 -8.50 -49.01
CA GLU A 12 -15.65 -9.35 -50.20
C GLU A 12 -14.60 -8.80 -51.20
N LYS A 13 -13.83 -9.55 -52.01
CA LYS A 13 -13.79 -10.93 -52.54
C LYS A 13 -12.36 -11.09 -53.17
N GLU A 14 -11.80 -12.20 -53.67
CA GLU A 14 -12.29 -13.51 -54.12
C GLU A 14 -11.13 -14.50 -54.41
N GLN A 15 -11.47 -15.78 -54.66
CA GLN A 15 -10.83 -16.73 -55.62
C GLN A 15 -9.38 -17.25 -55.38
N VAL A 16 -9.01 -18.50 -55.75
CA VAL A 16 -9.78 -19.72 -56.09
C VAL A 16 -8.90 -20.98 -55.93
N LEU A 17 -9.52 -22.15 -55.71
CA LEU A 17 -8.93 -23.49 -55.82
C LEU A 17 -9.41 -24.19 -57.09
N PRO A 18 -8.57 -24.99 -57.76
CA PRO A 18 -9.02 -26.13 -58.58
C PRO A 18 -8.58 -27.50 -57.98
N PRO A 19 -9.27 -28.61 -58.31
CA PRO A 19 -9.13 -29.90 -57.62
C PRO A 19 -8.32 -30.99 -58.37
N ASP A 20 -7.98 -32.04 -57.61
CA ASP A 20 -7.64 -33.45 -57.96
C ASP A 20 -7.29 -33.88 -59.39
N CYS A 21 -6.20 -34.66 -59.52
CA CYS A 21 -6.34 -36.10 -59.83
C CYS A 21 -5.06 -36.95 -59.72
N ALA A 22 -5.23 -38.13 -59.08
CA ALA A 22 -4.61 -39.44 -59.34
C ALA A 22 -3.06 -39.62 -59.38
N GLY A 23 -2.54 -40.51 -58.51
CA GLY A 23 -1.20 -41.09 -58.70
C GLY A 23 -0.51 -41.71 -57.47
N SER A 24 -1.00 -42.85 -56.98
CA SER A 24 -0.18 -43.84 -56.24
C SER A 24 -0.06 -45.11 -57.11
N PRO A 25 0.94 -46.01 -56.93
CA PRO A 25 1.78 -46.20 -55.74
C PRO A 25 3.29 -46.46 -55.99
N ALA A 26 4.10 -46.39 -54.92
CA ALA A 26 5.35 -47.17 -54.82
C ALA A 26 5.78 -47.36 -53.35
N VAL A 27 5.82 -48.61 -52.88
CA VAL A 27 6.42 -49.02 -51.60
C VAL A 27 7.73 -49.77 -51.93
N PRO A 28 8.85 -49.45 -51.26
CA PRO A 28 9.51 -50.47 -50.44
C PRO A 28 9.84 -49.90 -49.03
N LYS A 29 9.46 -50.55 -47.93
CA LYS A 29 9.92 -51.85 -47.38
C LYS A 29 11.21 -51.68 -46.55
N ALA A 30 11.21 -52.34 -45.39
CA ALA A 30 12.03 -51.99 -44.24
C ALA A 30 13.43 -52.61 -44.21
N LEU A 31 14.29 -51.97 -43.40
CA LEU A 31 15.35 -52.54 -42.55
C LEU A 31 16.11 -53.76 -43.07
N ASP A 32 17.38 -53.52 -43.44
CA ASP A 32 18.42 -54.55 -43.43
C ASP A 32 19.19 -54.49 -42.09
N PHE A 33 19.51 -55.66 -41.54
CA PHE A 33 20.27 -55.86 -40.31
C PHE A 33 21.28 -56.98 -40.51
N SER A 34 22.51 -56.66 -40.92
CA SER A 34 23.72 -57.47 -40.64
C SER A 34 25.00 -56.72 -41.03
N GLY A 35 25.96 -56.64 -40.10
CA GLY A 35 27.28 -56.04 -40.35
C GLY A 35 28.01 -55.75 -39.04
N ALA A 36 29.09 -56.50 -38.76
CA ALA A 36 29.71 -56.53 -37.44
C ALA A 36 30.64 -55.34 -37.13
N GLN A 37 30.64 -54.96 -35.85
CA GLN A 37 31.72 -54.36 -35.04
C GLN A 37 32.92 -53.71 -35.76
N LEU A 38 33.16 -52.42 -35.47
CA LEU A 38 34.47 -51.96 -35.00
C LEU A 38 34.30 -50.85 -33.94
N THR A 39 35.21 -50.83 -32.97
CA THR A 39 35.15 -49.98 -31.78
C THR A 39 35.58 -48.54 -32.05
N SER A 40 34.80 -47.58 -31.55
CA SER A 40 35.25 -46.21 -31.26
C SER A 40 34.31 -45.62 -30.21
N PRO A 41 34.81 -45.06 -29.09
CA PRO A 41 33.95 -44.34 -28.16
C PRO A 41 33.52 -43.03 -28.83
N ALA A 42 32.29 -43.02 -29.35
CA ALA A 42 31.66 -41.75 -29.71
C ALA A 42 31.69 -40.84 -28.47
N PRO A 43 32.01 -39.54 -28.61
CA PRO A 43 31.85 -38.61 -27.51
C PRO A 43 30.38 -38.71 -27.08
N GLN A 44 30.14 -39.00 -25.80
CA GLN A 44 28.80 -39.06 -25.26
C GLN A 44 28.09 -37.79 -25.69
N ARG A 45 27.02 -37.92 -26.49
CA ARG A 45 26.19 -36.79 -26.89
C ARG A 45 25.61 -36.26 -25.60
N ALA A 46 26.25 -35.24 -25.04
CA ALA A 46 25.85 -34.66 -23.79
C ALA A 46 24.37 -34.30 -23.95
N VAL A 47 23.53 -34.97 -23.17
CA VAL A 47 22.15 -34.52 -22.95
C VAL A 47 22.30 -33.03 -22.65
N PRO A 48 21.66 -32.12 -23.40
CA PRO A 48 21.85 -30.69 -23.21
C PRO A 48 21.41 -30.39 -21.78
N LYS A 49 22.40 -30.29 -20.89
CA LYS A 49 22.20 -30.15 -19.46
C LYS A 49 21.44 -28.86 -19.30
N ALA A 50 20.20 -28.93 -18.82
CA ALA A 50 19.30 -27.79 -18.80
C ALA A 50 20.01 -26.66 -18.04
N LEU A 51 20.47 -25.63 -18.76
CA LEU A 51 21.24 -24.50 -18.21
C LEU A 51 20.38 -23.58 -17.31
N PHE A 52 19.18 -24.05 -16.95
CA PHE A 52 18.08 -23.34 -16.33
C PHE A 52 17.47 -24.12 -15.15
N GLU A 53 18.00 -25.29 -14.79
CA GLU A 53 17.53 -26.12 -13.66
C GLU A 53 18.44 -26.09 -12.41
N SER A 54 19.34 -25.09 -12.30
CA SER A 54 20.09 -24.84 -11.06
C SER A 54 19.45 -23.70 -10.27
N GLU A 55 19.09 -23.99 -9.02
CA GLU A 55 18.38 -23.13 -8.05
C GLU A 55 19.04 -21.74 -7.79
N ASP A 56 20.33 -21.62 -8.12
CA ASP A 56 21.16 -20.41 -7.98
C ASP A 56 21.71 -19.92 -9.34
N HIS A 57 20.84 -19.31 -10.14
CA HIS A 57 21.22 -18.61 -11.38
C HIS A 57 22.32 -17.55 -11.10
N ALA A 58 23.38 -17.50 -11.92
CA ALA A 58 24.53 -16.61 -11.69
C ALA A 58 24.12 -15.14 -11.49
N ALA A 59 23.31 -14.59 -12.40
CA ALA A 59 22.81 -13.22 -12.28
C ALA A 59 21.97 -12.94 -11.00
N VAL A 60 21.37 -13.95 -10.36
CA VAL A 60 20.68 -13.79 -9.06
C VAL A 60 21.71 -13.66 -7.93
N ARG A 61 22.80 -14.43 -7.97
CA ARG A 61 23.92 -14.30 -7.02
C ARG A 61 24.64 -12.96 -7.18
N ASP A 62 24.84 -12.51 -8.42
CA ASP A 62 25.41 -11.20 -8.72
C ASP A 62 24.50 -10.07 -8.20
N ALA A 63 23.18 -10.14 -8.48
CA ALA A 63 22.19 -9.19 -7.96
C ALA A 63 22.20 -9.13 -6.42
N LEU A 64 22.18 -10.28 -5.73
CA LEU A 64 22.25 -10.34 -4.27
C LEU A 64 23.56 -9.77 -3.73
N THR A 65 24.67 -9.93 -4.45
CA THR A 65 25.98 -9.35 -4.08
C THR A 65 25.97 -7.82 -4.20
N THR A 66 25.37 -7.28 -5.28
CA THR A 66 25.11 -5.84 -5.41
C THR A 66 24.25 -5.32 -4.27
N VAL A 67 23.14 -6.00 -3.94
CA VAL A 67 22.23 -5.55 -2.86
C VAL A 67 22.90 -5.59 -1.49
N ARG A 68 23.72 -6.62 -1.22
CA ARG A 68 24.50 -6.73 0.02
C ARG A 68 25.50 -5.58 0.17
N THR A 69 26.02 -5.05 -0.94
CA THR A 69 27.00 -3.95 -0.98
C THR A 69 26.31 -2.59 -0.86
N ASP A 70 25.28 -2.35 -1.68
CA ASP A 70 24.66 -1.03 -1.84
C ASP A 70 23.49 -0.79 -0.86
N TYR A 71 22.86 -1.86 -0.34
CA TYR A 71 21.71 -1.81 0.56
C TYR A 71 21.84 -2.77 1.76
N PRO A 72 22.95 -2.76 2.52
CA PRO A 72 23.26 -3.78 3.53
C PRO A 72 22.19 -3.92 4.62
N ALA A 73 21.56 -2.82 5.04
CA ALA A 73 20.52 -2.83 6.08
C ALA A 73 19.22 -3.53 5.62
N LEU A 74 18.84 -3.39 4.34
CA LEU A 74 17.70 -4.11 3.76
C LEU A 74 18.04 -5.59 3.54
N PHE A 75 19.26 -5.86 3.06
CA PHE A 75 19.74 -7.22 2.82
C PHE A 75 19.67 -8.09 4.08
N ALA A 76 20.18 -7.58 5.20
CA ALA A 76 20.25 -8.29 6.48
C ALA A 76 18.90 -8.85 6.99
N HIS A 77 17.78 -8.24 6.58
CA HIS A 77 16.43 -8.63 7.01
C HIS A 77 15.58 -9.27 5.89
N SER A 78 16.04 -9.21 4.64
CA SER A 78 15.21 -9.51 3.46
C SER A 78 15.88 -10.40 2.41
N GLU A 79 17.08 -10.96 2.64
CA GLU A 79 17.83 -11.79 1.68
C GLU A 79 16.96 -12.83 0.95
N GLN A 80 16.16 -13.63 1.66
CA GLN A 80 15.28 -14.63 1.06
C GLN A 80 14.18 -14.02 0.17
N ARG A 81 13.57 -12.91 0.61
CA ARG A 81 12.53 -12.19 -0.16
C ARG A 81 13.12 -11.57 -1.42
N LEU A 82 14.29 -10.94 -1.31
CA LEU A 82 15.05 -10.38 -2.42
C LEU A 82 15.44 -11.48 -3.43
N ALA A 83 15.93 -12.62 -2.96
CA ALA A 83 16.28 -13.76 -3.82
C ALA A 83 15.06 -14.28 -4.60
N ALA A 84 13.90 -14.38 -3.97
CA ALA A 84 12.65 -14.75 -4.65
C ALA A 84 12.23 -13.71 -5.71
N LEU A 85 12.33 -12.40 -5.40
CA LEU A 85 12.03 -11.34 -6.35
C LEU A 85 13.02 -11.32 -7.53
N PHE A 86 14.32 -11.51 -7.29
CA PHE A 86 15.32 -11.61 -8.36
C PHE A 86 15.10 -12.81 -9.28
N ARG A 87 14.75 -13.99 -8.72
CA ARG A 87 14.36 -15.17 -9.52
C ARG A 87 13.10 -14.93 -10.36
N ARG A 88 12.20 -14.03 -9.95
CA ARG A 88 10.99 -13.67 -10.70
C ARG A 88 11.27 -12.67 -11.83
N ILE A 89 12.15 -11.69 -11.63
CA ILE A 89 12.43 -10.63 -12.63
C ILE A 89 13.54 -10.99 -13.63
N LEU A 90 14.42 -11.94 -13.31
CA LEU A 90 15.50 -12.38 -14.18
C LEU A 90 15.11 -13.67 -14.94
N PRO A 91 15.37 -13.76 -16.26
CA PRO A 91 15.94 -12.74 -17.13
C PRO A 91 14.93 -11.61 -17.42
N VAL A 92 15.46 -10.38 -17.51
CA VAL A 92 14.65 -9.16 -17.68
C VAL A 92 13.87 -9.19 -19.00
N LYS A 93 12.56 -8.95 -18.94
CA LYS A 93 11.68 -8.84 -20.11
C LYS A 93 10.80 -7.61 -19.96
N LEU A 94 10.60 -6.87 -21.05
CA LEU A 94 9.83 -5.61 -21.05
C LEU A 94 8.47 -5.78 -20.38
N ALA A 95 7.65 -6.75 -20.84
CA ALA A 95 6.33 -7.02 -20.27
C ALA A 95 6.36 -7.30 -18.75
N LEU A 96 7.38 -8.02 -18.26
CA LEU A 96 7.48 -8.34 -16.84
C LEU A 96 7.86 -7.11 -16.00
N VAL A 97 8.68 -6.21 -16.54
CA VAL A 97 8.95 -4.90 -15.90
C VAL A 97 7.70 -4.02 -15.95
N THR A 98 6.97 -4.02 -17.08
CA THR A 98 5.71 -3.28 -17.24
C THR A 98 4.69 -3.66 -16.17
N ASP A 99 4.61 -4.92 -15.76
CA ASP A 99 3.64 -5.38 -14.74
C ASP A 99 4.28 -5.50 -13.33
N TRP A 100 5.51 -5.00 -13.16
CA TRP A 100 6.25 -5.16 -11.90
C TRP A 100 5.63 -4.34 -10.76
N ALA A 101 5.50 -5.01 -9.61
CA ALA A 101 4.90 -4.48 -8.38
C ALA A 101 3.43 -4.01 -8.49
N GLU A 102 2.70 -4.34 -9.57
CA GLU A 102 1.31 -3.91 -9.75
C GLU A 102 0.40 -4.25 -8.56
N ALA A 103 0.37 -5.52 -8.13
CA ALA A 103 -0.43 -5.93 -6.97
C ALA A 103 -0.03 -5.19 -5.66
N PRO A 104 1.26 -5.14 -5.26
CA PRO A 104 1.71 -4.29 -4.15
C PRO A 104 1.30 -2.81 -4.24
N LEU A 105 1.25 -2.23 -5.45
CA LEU A 105 0.82 -0.83 -5.65
C LEU A 105 -0.69 -0.67 -5.44
N ILE A 106 -1.50 -1.62 -5.92
CA ILE A 106 -2.95 -1.66 -5.69
C ILE A 106 -3.25 -1.85 -4.20
N GLU A 107 -2.54 -2.75 -3.53
CA GLU A 107 -2.62 -2.97 -2.08
C GLU A 107 -2.27 -1.70 -1.30
N GLN A 108 -1.15 -1.05 -1.63
CA GLN A 108 -0.72 0.20 -1.01
C GLN A 108 -1.78 1.31 -1.17
N ALA A 109 -2.40 1.42 -2.34
CA ALA A 109 -3.46 2.40 -2.60
C ALA A 109 -4.72 2.10 -1.77
N ALA A 110 -5.13 0.84 -1.66
CA ALA A 110 -6.27 0.43 -0.84
C ALA A 110 -6.05 0.74 0.67
N LEU A 111 -4.82 0.61 1.17
CA LEU A 111 -4.46 0.89 2.56
C LEU A 111 -4.50 2.39 2.94
N LEU A 112 -4.58 3.30 1.96
CA LEU A 112 -4.74 4.74 2.21
C LEU A 112 -6.19 5.13 2.56
N ALA A 113 -7.18 4.35 2.13
CA ALA A 113 -8.59 4.63 2.42
C ALA A 113 -8.91 4.56 3.93
N PRO A 114 -8.51 3.51 4.69
CA PRO A 114 -8.65 3.47 6.14
C PRO A 114 -8.03 4.68 6.87
N ILE A 115 -6.87 5.16 6.42
CA ILE A 115 -6.20 6.33 7.03
C ILE A 115 -7.03 7.59 6.79
N THR A 116 -7.52 7.78 5.55
CA THR A 116 -8.38 8.91 5.18
C THR A 116 -9.67 8.91 6.01
N ASP A 117 -10.28 7.74 6.19
CA ASP A 117 -11.46 7.57 7.05
C ASP A 117 -11.19 7.86 8.52
N LEU A 118 -10.01 7.52 9.04
CA LEU A 118 -9.63 7.83 10.43
C LEU A 118 -9.43 9.34 10.64
N VAL A 119 -8.77 10.02 9.71
CA VAL A 119 -8.64 11.49 9.74
C VAL A 119 -10.01 12.17 9.67
N ARG A 120 -10.91 11.68 8.81
CA ARG A 120 -12.29 12.15 8.73
C ARG A 120 -13.06 11.93 10.04
N LYS A 121 -13.04 10.72 10.59
CA LYS A 121 -13.65 10.39 11.90
C LYS A 121 -13.12 11.27 13.02
N PHE A 122 -11.82 11.60 13.03
CA PHE A 122 -11.23 12.52 14.01
C PHE A 122 -11.87 13.91 13.92
N SER A 123 -11.95 14.47 12.71
CA SER A 123 -12.57 15.78 12.48
C SER A 123 -14.06 15.80 12.84
N GLU A 124 -14.80 14.74 12.49
CA GLU A 124 -16.25 14.61 12.75
C GLU A 124 -16.61 14.53 14.23
N MET A 125 -15.69 14.08 15.10
CA MET A 125 -15.95 14.04 16.54
C MET A 125 -16.04 15.44 17.18
N ALA A 126 -15.47 16.48 16.56
CA ALA A 126 -15.53 17.87 17.01
C ALA A 126 -15.22 18.11 18.51
N VAL A 127 -14.43 17.22 19.14
CA VAL A 127 -14.20 17.20 20.60
C VAL A 127 -13.70 18.55 21.15
N PRO A 128 -12.81 19.31 20.47
CA PRO A 128 -12.41 20.64 20.95
C PRO A 128 -13.60 21.60 21.12
N ALA A 129 -14.56 21.61 20.17
CA ALA A 129 -15.74 22.47 20.23
C ALA A 129 -16.72 22.01 21.32
N LEU A 130 -16.87 20.70 21.49
CA LEU A 130 -17.69 20.13 22.57
C LEU A 130 -17.12 20.47 23.96
N LEU A 131 -15.80 20.39 24.11
CA LEU A 131 -15.08 20.73 25.34
C LEU A 131 -15.14 22.24 25.62
N ALA A 132 -15.03 23.08 24.59
CA ALA A 132 -15.22 24.53 24.70
C ALA A 132 -16.65 24.88 25.16
N ALA A 133 -17.69 24.34 24.53
CA ALA A 133 -19.08 24.55 24.93
C ALA A 133 -19.35 24.05 26.37
N ALA A 134 -18.77 22.90 26.75
CA ALA A 134 -18.83 22.40 28.11
C ALA A 134 -18.16 23.36 29.11
N LEU A 135 -16.99 23.93 28.80
CA LEU A 135 -16.32 24.94 29.61
C LEU A 135 -17.07 26.28 29.68
N GLU A 136 -17.65 26.76 28.58
CA GLU A 136 -18.47 27.97 28.56
C GLU A 136 -19.69 27.83 29.46
N SER A 137 -20.33 26.65 29.49
CA SER A 137 -21.45 26.37 30.40
C SER A 137 -21.07 26.37 31.90
N THR A 138 -19.78 26.44 32.23
CA THR A 138 -19.28 26.58 33.61
C THR A 138 -19.09 28.03 34.06
N GLN A 139 -19.08 28.99 33.13
CA GLN A 139 -18.90 30.40 33.44
C GLN A 139 -20.22 30.98 33.98
N GLU A 140 -20.17 31.75 35.07
CA GLU A 140 -21.39 32.39 35.59
C GLU A 140 -21.95 33.39 34.58
N PRO A 141 -23.29 33.54 34.46
CA PRO A 141 -23.89 34.59 33.64
C PRO A 141 -23.52 35.98 34.19
N THR A 142 -22.60 36.66 33.51
CA THR A 142 -22.05 37.97 33.87
C THR A 142 -23.10 39.09 33.78
N GLY A 143 -24.01 39.16 34.75
CA GLY A 143 -24.93 40.28 34.92
C GLY A 143 -26.32 39.89 35.46
N LEU A 144 -27.00 40.87 36.08
CA LEU A 144 -28.34 40.71 36.66
C LEU A 144 -29.40 40.23 35.65
N PHE A 145 -29.26 40.60 34.37
CA PHE A 145 -30.15 40.14 33.29
C PHE A 145 -29.90 38.69 32.85
N GLY A 146 -28.67 38.18 32.96
CA GLY A 146 -28.36 36.79 32.61
C GLY A 146 -29.08 35.80 33.52
N LYS A 147 -29.23 36.13 34.81
CA LYS A 147 -29.94 35.30 35.80
C LYS A 147 -31.47 35.17 35.56
N LEU A 148 -32.06 36.02 34.71
CA LEU A 148 -33.50 36.02 34.41
C LEU A 148 -33.87 35.30 33.10
N PHE A 149 -32.95 35.20 32.13
CA PHE A 149 -33.21 34.60 30.82
C PHE A 149 -32.40 33.33 30.53
N SER A 150 -31.32 33.07 31.26
CA SER A 150 -30.57 31.83 31.13
C SER A 150 -31.30 30.69 31.86
N ARG A 151 -31.85 29.74 31.10
CA ARG A 151 -32.06 28.37 31.61
C ARG A 151 -30.66 27.72 31.62
N PRO A 152 -30.00 27.51 32.77
CA PRO A 152 -28.62 27.08 32.78
C PRO A 152 -28.53 25.65 32.22
N THR A 153 -27.96 25.51 31.03
CA THR A 153 -27.49 24.24 30.48
C THR A 153 -26.43 23.72 31.45
N SER A 154 -26.80 22.80 32.34
CA SER A 154 -25.87 22.34 33.36
C SER A 154 -24.68 21.66 32.70
N PRO A 155 -23.42 21.93 33.12
CA PRO A 155 -22.25 21.27 32.55
C PRO A 155 -22.29 19.74 32.68
N ALA A 156 -23.12 19.20 33.58
CA ALA A 156 -23.41 17.77 33.69
C ALA A 156 -24.11 17.19 32.44
N GLN A 157 -24.75 18.00 31.58
CA GLN A 157 -25.39 17.55 30.34
C GLN A 157 -24.37 17.12 29.28
N TYR A 158 -23.16 17.72 29.27
CA TYR A 158 -22.06 17.33 28.37
C TYR A 158 -21.32 16.07 28.84
N LYS A 159 -21.48 15.66 30.10
CA LYS A 159 -20.83 14.48 30.72
C LYS A 159 -20.95 13.19 29.88
N PRO A 160 -22.14 12.74 29.43
CA PRO A 160 -22.26 11.53 28.60
C PRO A 160 -21.56 11.66 27.25
N GLU A 161 -21.66 12.82 26.58
CA GLU A 161 -21.04 13.05 25.27
C GLU A 161 -19.51 13.13 25.36
N LEU A 162 -18.98 13.73 26.42
CA LEU A 162 -17.54 13.75 26.72
C LEU A 162 -17.01 12.34 27.00
N ILE A 163 -17.73 11.53 27.78
CA ILE A 163 -17.36 10.12 28.03
C ILE A 163 -17.36 9.31 26.72
N ALA A 164 -18.40 9.47 25.88
CA ALA A 164 -18.48 8.83 24.57
C ALA A 164 -17.36 9.30 23.62
N SER A 165 -17.07 10.59 23.59
CA SER A 165 -16.00 11.19 22.78
C SER A 165 -14.62 10.66 23.20
N ARG A 166 -14.35 10.53 24.51
CA ARG A 166 -13.13 9.91 25.02
C ARG A 166 -12.98 8.46 24.54
N ALA A 167 -14.04 7.67 24.61
CA ALA A 167 -14.03 6.28 24.14
C ALA A 167 -13.77 6.19 22.62
N LYS A 168 -14.41 7.06 21.81
CA LYS A 168 -14.15 7.14 20.37
C LYS A 168 -12.72 7.57 20.04
N LEU A 169 -12.14 8.52 20.77
CA LEU A 169 -10.73 8.92 20.62
C LEU A 169 -9.77 7.76 20.95
N GLN A 170 -10.05 6.99 22.02
CA GLN A 170 -9.26 5.81 22.40
C GLN A 170 -9.33 4.71 21.33
N GLN A 171 -10.52 4.48 20.77
CA GLN A 171 -10.68 3.57 19.64
C GLN A 171 -9.92 4.06 18.41
N LEU A 172 -10.00 5.35 18.08
CA LEU A 172 -9.30 5.94 16.93
C LEU A 172 -7.78 5.76 17.01
N ILE A 173 -7.18 5.92 18.19
CA ILE A 173 -5.75 5.63 18.39
C ILE A 173 -5.45 4.17 18.05
N THR A 174 -6.21 3.23 18.61
CA THR A 174 -6.06 1.78 18.36
C THR A 174 -6.21 1.42 16.87
N ASP A 175 -7.29 1.87 16.23
CA ASP A 175 -7.57 1.60 14.81
C ASP A 175 -6.45 2.17 13.91
N SER A 176 -5.90 3.33 14.27
CA SER A 176 -4.85 3.99 13.51
C SER A 176 -3.46 3.35 13.66
N GLU A 177 -3.18 2.67 14.77
CA GLU A 177 -1.98 1.85 14.93
C GLU A 177 -2.00 0.65 13.98
N VAL A 178 -3.15 -0.01 13.84
CA VAL A 178 -3.33 -1.10 12.87
C VAL A 178 -3.20 -0.58 11.44
N ALA A 179 -3.87 0.54 11.10
CA ALA A 179 -3.80 1.13 9.76
C ALA A 179 -2.38 1.56 9.38
N THR A 180 -1.66 2.26 10.26
CA THR A 180 -0.28 2.70 10.01
C THR A 180 0.70 1.53 9.94
N ARG A 181 0.55 0.50 10.77
CA ARG A 181 1.38 -0.72 10.70
C ARG A 181 1.20 -1.46 9.37
N ASN A 182 -0.04 -1.61 8.89
CA ASN A 182 -0.29 -2.26 7.61
C ASN A 182 0.30 -1.44 6.45
N LEU A 183 0.20 -0.11 6.52
CA LEU A 183 0.79 0.79 5.53
C LEU A 183 2.33 0.73 5.51
N ASP A 184 2.97 0.64 6.68
CA ASP A 184 4.42 0.48 6.85
C ASP A 184 4.94 -0.84 6.25
N GLU A 185 4.28 -1.97 6.53
CA GLU A 185 4.64 -3.26 5.92
C GLU A 185 4.45 -3.28 4.39
N SER A 186 3.43 -2.59 3.88
CA SER A 186 3.23 -2.40 2.43
C SER A 186 4.35 -1.53 1.83
N ALA A 187 4.73 -0.44 2.49
CA ALA A 187 5.81 0.45 2.04
C ALA A 187 7.19 -0.23 2.05
N LYS A 188 7.47 -1.07 3.05
CA LYS A 188 8.67 -1.96 3.07
C LYS A 188 8.64 -2.92 1.89
N THR A 189 7.49 -3.51 1.58
CA THR A 189 7.31 -4.44 0.45
C THR A 189 7.55 -3.75 -0.89
N LEU A 190 7.02 -2.53 -1.08
CA LEU A 190 7.32 -1.69 -2.23
C LEU A 190 8.81 -1.32 -2.32
N THR A 191 9.46 -1.03 -1.18
CA THR A 191 10.89 -0.71 -1.13
C THR A 191 11.75 -1.89 -1.64
N LEU A 192 11.40 -3.13 -1.31
CA LEU A 192 12.07 -4.31 -1.88
C LEU A 192 11.91 -4.39 -3.41
N HIS A 193 10.71 -4.12 -3.93
CA HIS A 193 10.47 -4.08 -5.38
C HIS A 193 11.24 -2.95 -6.08
N TRP A 194 11.38 -1.78 -5.43
CA TRP A 194 12.17 -0.64 -5.91
C TRP A 194 13.67 -0.97 -6.00
N VAL A 195 14.23 -1.59 -4.95
CA VAL A 195 15.64 -2.02 -4.93
C VAL A 195 15.91 -3.04 -6.02
N VAL A 196 14.99 -4.00 -6.21
CA VAL A 196 15.10 -5.00 -7.28
C VAL A 196 15.15 -4.33 -8.66
N LEU A 197 14.30 -3.33 -8.95
CA LEU A 197 14.39 -2.57 -10.20
C LEU A 197 15.70 -1.78 -10.35
N ALA A 198 16.20 -1.17 -9.26
CA ALA A 198 17.47 -0.42 -9.29
C ALA A 198 18.67 -1.32 -9.65
N VAL A 199 18.74 -2.49 -9.02
CA VAL A 199 19.82 -3.48 -9.23
C VAL A 199 19.69 -4.13 -10.61
N VAL A 200 18.47 -4.42 -11.06
CA VAL A 200 18.21 -4.93 -12.41
C VAL A 200 18.65 -3.92 -13.48
N ALA A 201 18.37 -2.62 -13.30
CA ALA A 201 18.81 -1.59 -14.24
C ALA A 201 20.35 -1.49 -14.31
N GLN A 202 21.04 -1.63 -13.17
CA GLN A 202 22.50 -1.65 -13.10
C GLN A 202 23.11 -2.87 -13.79
N LEU A 203 22.52 -4.06 -13.60
CA LEU A 203 22.96 -5.31 -14.26
C LEU A 203 22.66 -5.34 -15.75
N ALA A 204 21.54 -4.75 -16.18
CA ALA A 204 21.17 -4.62 -17.59
C ALA A 204 22.13 -3.70 -18.37
N GLY A 205 22.67 -2.67 -17.69
CA GLY A 205 23.81 -1.88 -18.15
C GLY A 205 23.61 -1.27 -19.55
N ARG A 206 24.68 -1.29 -20.37
CA ARG A 206 24.66 -0.82 -21.77
C ARG A 206 24.10 -1.85 -22.77
N ALA A 207 23.66 -3.02 -22.31
CA ALA A 207 23.16 -4.10 -23.18
C ALA A 207 21.64 -4.10 -23.33
N ALA A 208 20.91 -3.32 -22.53
CA ALA A 208 19.47 -3.14 -22.66
C ALA A 208 19.10 -2.13 -23.74
N ASP A 209 17.98 -2.38 -24.41
CA ASP A 209 17.30 -1.41 -25.26
C ASP A 209 16.86 -0.18 -24.43
N ALA A 210 16.88 0.99 -25.06
CA ALA A 210 16.48 2.25 -24.46
C ALA A 210 15.03 2.21 -23.94
N THR A 211 14.15 1.48 -24.64
CA THR A 211 12.75 1.29 -24.21
C THR A 211 12.64 0.58 -22.85
N LEU A 212 13.49 -0.43 -22.60
CA LEU A 212 13.52 -1.18 -21.36
C LEU A 212 14.08 -0.33 -20.21
N LEU A 213 15.10 0.49 -20.47
CA LEU A 213 15.68 1.40 -19.48
C LEU A 213 14.67 2.49 -19.06
N ASP A 214 13.91 3.04 -20.01
CA ASP A 214 12.85 4.02 -19.72
C ASP A 214 11.73 3.41 -18.86
N VAL A 215 11.21 2.23 -19.24
CA VAL A 215 10.17 1.54 -18.45
C VAL A 215 10.66 1.13 -17.06
N LEU A 216 11.93 0.69 -16.92
CA LEU A 216 12.56 0.45 -15.61
C LEU A 216 12.58 1.73 -14.76
N GLN A 217 12.97 2.87 -15.32
CA GLN A 217 13.01 4.16 -14.63
C GLN A 217 11.61 4.67 -14.28
N GLN A 218 10.64 4.55 -15.18
CA GLN A 218 9.24 4.91 -14.96
C GLN A 218 8.63 4.09 -13.81
N ARG A 219 8.76 2.76 -13.84
CA ARG A 219 8.24 1.88 -12.78
C ARG A 219 8.94 2.12 -11.45
N ARG A 220 10.25 2.34 -11.43
CA ARG A 220 10.98 2.71 -10.21
C ARG A 220 10.48 4.03 -9.61
N THR A 221 10.22 5.03 -10.46
CA THR A 221 9.68 6.33 -10.03
C THR A 221 8.29 6.20 -9.42
N LEU A 222 7.40 5.42 -10.05
CA LEU A 222 6.05 5.17 -9.56
C LEU A 222 6.05 4.48 -8.19
N ILE A 223 6.86 3.42 -8.02
CA ILE A 223 7.00 2.72 -6.73
C ILE A 223 7.54 3.67 -5.64
N GLN A 224 8.49 4.53 -5.99
CA GLN A 224 9.04 5.53 -5.05
C GLN A 224 8.00 6.56 -4.62
N GLN A 225 7.15 7.02 -5.54
CA GLN A 225 6.06 7.95 -5.24
C GLN A 225 5.02 7.31 -4.29
N ALA A 226 4.64 6.06 -4.54
CA ALA A 226 3.71 5.32 -3.68
C ALA A 226 4.28 5.11 -2.26
N ALA A 227 5.54 4.71 -2.12
CA ALA A 227 6.20 4.60 -0.82
C ALA A 227 6.29 5.97 -0.10
N ARG A 228 6.61 7.05 -0.82
CA ARG A 228 6.65 8.40 -0.24
C ARG A 228 5.27 8.91 0.20
N GLN A 229 4.21 8.56 -0.53
CA GLN A 229 2.84 8.86 -0.14
C GLN A 229 2.47 8.14 1.16
N ALA A 230 2.86 6.87 1.30
CA ALA A 230 2.69 6.11 2.53
C ALA A 230 3.38 6.78 3.74
N GLU A 231 4.65 7.16 3.60
CA GLU A 231 5.40 7.88 4.66
C GLU A 231 4.66 9.16 5.12
N LEU A 232 4.19 9.98 4.18
CA LEU A 232 3.46 11.21 4.49
C LEU A 232 2.14 10.92 5.22
N SER A 233 1.38 9.90 4.79
CA SER A 233 0.15 9.47 5.45
C SER A 233 0.38 8.93 6.87
N MET A 234 1.49 8.20 7.11
CA MET A 234 1.87 7.75 8.45
C MET A 234 2.23 8.92 9.38
N LEU A 235 2.95 9.93 8.87
CA LEU A 235 3.28 11.14 9.63
C LEU A 235 2.02 11.93 10.01
N GLN A 236 1.10 12.14 9.07
CA GLN A 236 -0.19 12.79 9.33
C GLN A 236 -1.02 12.03 10.38
N MET A 237 -1.12 10.71 10.26
CA MET A 237 -1.83 9.89 11.25
C MET A 237 -1.12 9.88 12.62
N GLY A 238 0.20 10.02 12.66
CA GLY A 238 0.97 10.24 13.89
C GLY A 238 0.58 11.54 14.60
N GLN A 239 0.44 12.65 13.87
CA GLN A 239 -0.02 13.93 14.42
C GLN A 239 -1.44 13.85 14.96
N VAL A 240 -2.36 13.19 14.23
CA VAL A 240 -3.74 12.99 14.69
C VAL A 240 -3.82 12.12 15.95
N ARG A 241 -2.99 11.08 16.07
CA ARG A 241 -2.88 10.28 17.31
C ARG A 241 -2.43 11.13 18.51
N GLN A 242 -1.43 11.99 18.31
CA GLN A 242 -0.92 12.88 19.35
C GLN A 242 -2.03 13.85 19.83
N GLN A 243 -2.73 14.50 18.90
CA GLN A 243 -3.85 15.38 19.22
C GLN A 243 -5.00 14.63 19.91
N ALA A 244 -5.30 13.39 19.49
CA ALA A 244 -6.31 12.55 20.14
C ALA A 244 -5.93 12.20 21.59
N ALA A 245 -4.65 11.90 21.86
CA ALA A 245 -4.16 11.63 23.21
C ALA A 245 -4.24 12.87 24.12
N GLU A 246 -3.89 14.05 23.60
CA GLU A 246 -4.04 15.33 24.31
C GLU A 246 -5.51 15.62 24.65
N LEU A 247 -6.42 15.42 23.69
CA LEU A 247 -7.86 15.59 23.91
C LEU A 247 -8.43 14.59 24.92
N ILE A 248 -7.97 13.33 24.92
CA ILE A 248 -8.33 12.34 25.96
C ILE A 248 -7.92 12.85 27.36
N GLY A 249 -6.73 13.46 27.46
CA GLY A 249 -6.24 14.08 28.70
C GLY A 249 -7.12 15.25 29.15
N GLN A 250 -7.42 16.19 28.25
CA GLN A 250 -8.26 17.35 28.53
C GLN A 250 -9.68 16.95 28.94
N VAL A 251 -10.32 16.04 28.21
CA VAL A 251 -11.65 15.49 28.53
C VAL A 251 -11.63 14.80 29.90
N SER A 252 -10.60 14.01 30.19
CA SER A 252 -10.49 13.34 31.48
C SER A 252 -10.28 14.31 32.64
N SER A 253 -9.48 15.37 32.45
CA SER A 253 -9.31 16.44 33.43
C SER A 253 -10.63 17.19 33.70
N PHE A 254 -11.39 17.52 32.66
CA PHE A 254 -12.70 18.17 32.83
C PHE A 254 -13.67 17.28 33.61
N LEU A 255 -13.77 15.99 33.26
CA LEU A 255 -14.70 15.04 33.87
C LEU A 255 -14.35 14.68 35.33
N THR A 256 -13.07 14.76 35.73
CA THR A 256 -12.60 14.32 37.05
C THR A 256 -12.26 15.46 38.01
N VAL A 257 -11.90 16.64 37.51
CA VAL A 257 -11.52 17.80 38.32
C VAL A 257 -12.54 18.92 38.19
N THR A 258 -12.76 19.42 36.97
CA THR A 258 -13.58 20.61 36.73
C THR A 258 -15.06 20.38 37.07
N LEU A 259 -15.66 19.32 36.53
CA LEU A 259 -17.08 19.04 36.72
C LEU A 259 -17.44 18.75 38.20
N PRO A 260 -16.70 17.89 38.95
CA PRO A 260 -16.98 17.68 40.37
C PRO A 260 -16.77 18.93 41.22
N ALA A 261 -15.78 19.78 40.92
CA ALA A 261 -15.57 21.03 41.64
C ALA A 261 -16.76 21.99 41.50
N LEU A 262 -17.38 22.05 40.31
CA LEU A 262 -18.58 22.84 40.05
C LEU A 262 -19.83 22.26 40.72
N GLU A 263 -20.00 20.93 40.69
CA GLU A 263 -21.08 20.24 41.42
C GLU A 263 -20.99 20.52 42.95
N MET A 264 -19.78 20.57 43.51
CA MET A 264 -19.54 20.96 44.91
C MET A 264 -19.81 22.46 45.17
N ALA A 265 -19.40 23.36 44.29
CA ALA A 265 -19.66 24.80 44.45
C ALA A 265 -21.16 25.13 44.38
N GLN A 266 -21.90 24.50 43.47
CA GLN A 266 -23.34 24.68 43.32
C GLN A 266 -24.13 24.14 44.52
N THR A 267 -23.72 23.02 45.10
CA THR A 267 -24.36 22.45 46.31
C THR A 267 -24.09 23.30 47.55
N GLN A 268 -22.87 23.83 47.71
CA GLN A 268 -22.55 24.78 48.79
C GLN A 268 -23.37 26.07 48.67
N SER A 269 -23.42 26.68 47.47
CA SER A 269 -24.16 27.92 47.20
C SER A 269 -25.65 27.79 47.55
N ARG A 270 -26.30 26.69 47.14
CA ARG A 270 -27.69 26.36 47.55
C ARG A 270 -27.84 26.20 49.07
N GLY A 271 -26.94 25.46 49.71
CA GLY A 271 -26.98 25.22 51.15
C GLY A 271 -26.81 26.48 52.02
N SER A 272 -26.22 27.55 51.47
CA SER A 272 -26.16 28.88 52.10
C SER A 272 -27.39 29.76 51.81
N ALA A 273 -28.17 29.48 50.76
CA ALA A 273 -29.38 30.24 50.43
C ALA A 273 -30.59 29.82 51.30
N ASP A 274 -30.72 28.53 51.64
CA ASP A 274 -31.79 27.98 52.49
C ASP A 274 -31.61 28.28 54.01
N ARG A 275 -30.66 29.16 54.40
CA ARG A 275 -30.36 29.51 55.81
C ARG A 275 -30.58 30.98 56.17
N ASN A 276 -31.11 31.78 55.24
CA ASN A 276 -31.53 33.18 55.44
C ASN A 276 -33.03 33.33 55.20
#